data_AF-A0A7Y9W958-F1
#
_entry.id   AF-A0A7Y9W958-F1
#
_cell.length_a   1.000
_cell.length_b   1.000
_cell.length_c   1.000
_cell.angle_alpha   90.00
_cell.angle_beta   90.00
_cell.angle_gamma   90.00
#
_symmetry.space_group_name_H-M   'P 1'
#
loop_
_entity.id
_entity.type
_entity.pdbx_description
1 polymer ?
#
loop_
_entity_poly.entity_id
_entity_poly.type
_entity_poly.pdbx_seq_one_letter_code
_entity_poly.pdbx_strand_id
1 'polypeptide(L)'
;MEAEWSTLLSCDAIHLSGGNTFSFLSWLQRRSALPLLTRYVSEGGVLIGVSAGAILMTPSVNSALLCGDARDEQLMDEAGLGLVDFHVWPHFNAESVTQEQSKLSCTIPELYACPDGSGIVVDGKEVELFGQVHRYDLGVVRPTPLED
;
A
#
# COMPACT_ATOMS: atom_id res chain seq x y z
N MET A 1 4.15 -26.04 -4.38
CA MET A 1 4.52 -24.95 -3.45
C MET A 1 5.85 -24.31 -3.82
N GLU A 2 7.03 -24.93 -3.60
CA GLU A 2 8.33 -24.31 -3.99
C GLU A 2 8.45 -24.00 -5.49
N ALA A 3 8.04 -24.93 -6.37
CA ALA A 3 8.12 -24.76 -7.82
C ALA A 3 7.15 -23.71 -8.40
N GLU A 4 6.06 -23.39 -7.67
CA GLU A 4 5.07 -22.41 -8.12
C GLU A 4 5.55 -20.99 -7.82
N TRP A 5 6.16 -20.78 -6.65
CA TRP A 5 6.77 -19.50 -6.29
C TRP A 5 8.07 -19.25 -7.06
N SER A 6 8.88 -20.28 -7.36
CA SER A 6 10.15 -20.07 -8.08
C SER A 6 9.98 -19.43 -9.45
N THR A 7 8.87 -19.72 -10.14
CA THR A 7 8.57 -19.12 -11.44
C THR A 7 8.11 -17.67 -11.31
N LEU A 8 7.31 -17.36 -10.27
CA LEU A 8 6.87 -15.99 -10.00
C LEU A 8 8.04 -15.10 -9.55
N LEU A 9 8.90 -15.62 -8.67
CA LEU A 9 10.03 -14.89 -8.08
C LEU A 9 11.20 -14.72 -9.06
N SER A 10 11.18 -15.37 -10.23
CA SER A 10 12.14 -15.15 -11.30
C SER A 10 11.71 -14.10 -12.32
N CYS A 11 10.50 -13.53 -12.19
CA CYS A 11 10.05 -12.43 -13.03
C CYS A 11 10.78 -11.13 -12.70
N ASP A 12 10.97 -10.27 -13.70
CA ASP A 12 11.56 -8.93 -13.50
C ASP A 12 10.67 -8.03 -12.62
N ALA A 13 9.36 -8.23 -12.70
CA ALA A 13 8.38 -7.53 -11.88
C ALA A 13 7.22 -8.44 -11.45
N ILE A 14 6.68 -8.18 -10.26
CA ILE A 14 5.44 -8.78 -9.74
C ILE A 14 4.42 -7.67 -9.53
N HIS A 15 3.22 -7.84 -10.07
CA HIS A 15 2.11 -6.89 -9.90
C HIS A 15 1.07 -7.43 -8.91
N LEU A 16 0.87 -6.69 -7.82
CA LEU A 16 -0.20 -6.90 -6.84
C LEU A 16 -1.39 -6.01 -7.21
N SER A 17 -2.45 -6.64 -7.71
CA SER A 17 -3.66 -5.95 -8.15
C SER A 17 -4.49 -5.37 -6.99
N GLY A 18 -5.59 -4.69 -7.34
CA GLY A 18 -6.61 -4.28 -6.37
C GLY A 18 -7.51 -5.43 -5.90
N GLY A 19 -8.47 -5.09 -5.04
CA GLY A 19 -9.41 -6.01 -4.39
C GLY A 19 -9.71 -5.55 -2.97
N ASN A 20 -10.18 -6.47 -2.12
CA ASN A 20 -10.28 -6.22 -0.70
C ASN A 20 -8.93 -6.54 -0.02
N THR A 21 -8.34 -5.56 0.64
CA THR A 21 -7.00 -5.64 1.22
C THR A 21 -6.90 -6.66 2.35
N PHE A 22 -7.91 -6.75 3.22
CA PHE A 22 -7.94 -7.73 4.31
C PHE A 22 -7.98 -9.16 3.77
N SER A 23 -8.79 -9.41 2.74
CA SER A 23 -8.84 -10.70 2.08
C SER A 23 -7.53 -11.05 1.39
N PHE A 24 -6.92 -10.07 0.71
CA PHE A 24 -5.62 -10.24 0.05
C PHE A 24 -4.54 -10.59 1.09
N LEU A 25 -4.45 -9.85 2.20
CA LEU A 25 -3.52 -10.14 3.29
C LEU A 25 -3.76 -11.54 3.88
N SER A 26 -5.01 -11.92 4.14
CA SER A 26 -5.33 -13.24 4.70
C SER A 26 -4.81 -14.37 3.82
N TRP A 27 -4.97 -14.27 2.50
CA TRP A 27 -4.45 -15.26 1.57
C TRP A 27 -2.92 -15.30 1.56
N LEU A 28 -2.24 -14.15 1.61
CA LEU A 28 -0.78 -14.10 1.68
C LEU A 28 -0.26 -14.71 3.00
N GLN A 29 -0.90 -14.43 4.13
CA GLN A 29 -0.58 -15.02 5.43
C GLN A 29 -0.77 -16.55 5.41
N ARG A 30 -1.91 -17.04 4.92
CA ARG A 30 -2.21 -18.49 4.81
C ARG A 30 -1.23 -19.25 3.92
N ARG A 31 -0.65 -18.57 2.93
CA ARG A 31 0.35 -19.13 2.00
C ARG A 31 1.79 -18.87 2.43
N SER A 32 2.00 -18.18 3.56
CA SER A 32 3.33 -17.74 4.01
C SER A 32 4.10 -16.98 2.93
N ALA A 33 3.40 -16.15 2.15
CA ALA A 33 3.93 -15.47 0.98
C ALA A 33 4.58 -14.12 1.27
N LEU A 34 4.24 -13.47 2.39
CA LEU A 34 4.79 -12.15 2.75
C LEU A 34 6.33 -12.16 2.79
N PRO A 35 7.02 -13.11 3.47
CA PRO A 35 8.48 -13.13 3.49
C PRO A 35 9.10 -13.39 2.12
N LEU A 36 8.41 -14.12 1.24
CA LEU A 36 8.88 -14.38 -0.13
C LEU A 36 8.86 -13.10 -0.97
N LEU A 37 7.80 -12.30 -0.86
CA LEU A 37 7.68 -11.02 -1.56
C LEU A 37 8.67 -9.99 -1.03
N THR A 38 8.83 -9.88 0.30
CA THR A 38 9.84 -8.99 0.90
C THR A 38 11.25 -9.38 0.46
N ARG A 39 11.55 -10.69 0.43
CA ARG A 39 12.84 -11.18 -0.07
C ARG A 39 13.06 -10.85 -1.55
N TYR A 40 12.06 -11.07 -2.39
CA TYR A 40 12.11 -10.74 -3.82
C TYR A 40 12.50 -9.27 -4.06
N VAL A 41 11.88 -8.34 -3.34
CA VAL A 41 12.23 -6.92 -3.42
C VAL A 41 13.65 -6.67 -2.94
N SER A 42 14.07 -7.28 -1.83
CA SER A 42 15.44 -7.14 -1.31
C SER A 42 16.53 -7.69 -2.25
N GLU A 43 16.18 -8.63 -3.12
CA GLU A 43 17.06 -9.21 -4.14
C GLU A 43 17.03 -8.41 -5.47
N GLY A 44 16.35 -7.26 -5.49
CA GLY A 44 16.30 -6.33 -6.64
C GLY A 44 15.08 -6.49 -7.54
N GLY A 45 14.11 -7.32 -7.16
CA GLY A 45 12.86 -7.48 -7.90
C GLY A 45 11.93 -6.27 -7.78
N VAL A 46 11.20 -5.96 -8.86
CA VAL A 46 10.26 -4.82 -8.87
C VAL A 46 8.88 -5.27 -8.42
N LEU A 47 8.39 -4.75 -7.30
CA LEU A 47 7.02 -5.01 -6.84
C LEU A 47 6.13 -3.80 -7.13
N ILE A 48 5.04 -4.03 -7.85
CA ILE A 48 4.10 -3.00 -8.29
C ILE A 48 2.77 -3.23 -7.58
N GLY A 49 2.31 -2.27 -6.77
CA GLY A 49 1.04 -2.35 -6.06
C GLY A 49 0.00 -1.38 -6.64
N VAL A 50 -1.23 -1.87 -6.88
CA VAL A 50 -2.38 -1.04 -7.25
C VAL A 50 -3.49 -1.20 -6.23
N SER A 51 -4.06 -0.09 -5.75
CA SER A 51 -5.15 -0.10 -4.76
C SER A 51 -4.80 -0.94 -3.53
N ALA A 52 -5.49 -2.04 -3.24
CA ALA A 52 -5.14 -2.98 -2.17
C ALA A 52 -3.68 -3.46 -2.22
N GLY A 53 -3.14 -3.71 -3.42
CA GLY A 53 -1.74 -4.09 -3.59
C GLY A 53 -0.77 -3.00 -3.14
N ALA A 54 -1.11 -1.72 -3.32
CA ALA A 54 -0.32 -0.59 -2.83
C ALA A 54 -0.39 -0.50 -1.30
N ILE A 55 -1.58 -0.68 -0.71
CA ILE A 55 -1.77 -0.69 0.74
C ILE A 55 -0.95 -1.82 1.39
N LEU A 56 -0.94 -3.00 0.78
CA LEU A 56 -0.16 -4.15 1.26
C LEU A 56 1.35 -3.88 1.35
N MET A 57 1.90 -2.97 0.55
CA MET A 57 3.34 -2.67 0.57
C MET A 57 3.77 -1.81 1.75
N THR A 58 2.81 -1.22 2.47
CA THR A 58 3.04 -0.30 3.60
C THR A 58 3.27 -1.04 4.92
N PRO A 59 3.58 -0.36 6.04
CA PRO A 59 3.77 -1.00 7.34
C PRO A 59 2.54 -1.76 7.85
N SER A 60 1.32 -1.28 7.55
CA SER A 60 0.07 -1.92 7.99
C SER A 60 -1.06 -1.70 6.99
N VAL A 61 -2.04 -2.60 6.96
CA VAL A 61 -3.20 -2.47 6.04
C VAL A 61 -4.31 -1.55 6.56
N ASN A 62 -4.03 -0.73 7.58
CA ASN A 62 -5.04 0.11 8.25
C ASN A 62 -5.73 1.11 7.32
N SER A 63 -5.04 1.59 6.28
CA SER A 63 -5.63 2.52 5.31
C SER A 63 -6.66 1.87 4.38
N ALA A 64 -6.80 0.54 4.39
CA ALA A 64 -7.85 -0.17 3.66
C ALA A 64 -9.26 0.27 4.07
N LEU A 65 -9.46 0.60 5.35
CA LEU A 65 -10.73 1.11 5.85
C LEU A 65 -11.12 2.46 5.25
N LEU A 66 -10.14 3.29 4.88
CA LEU A 66 -10.41 4.55 4.18
C LEU A 66 -10.99 4.30 2.78
N CYS A 67 -10.76 3.11 2.22
CA CYS A 67 -11.28 2.67 0.92
C CYS A 67 -12.60 1.89 1.03
N GLY A 68 -13.12 1.69 2.25
CA GLY A 68 -14.35 0.95 2.49
C GLY A 68 -14.17 -0.58 2.50
N ASP A 69 -12.94 -1.08 2.61
CA ASP A 69 -12.70 -2.52 2.69
C ASP A 69 -13.32 -3.11 3.96
N ALA A 70 -14.12 -4.17 3.78
CA ALA A 70 -14.71 -4.93 4.88
C ALA A 70 -13.71 -5.93 5.48
N ARG A 71 -13.74 -6.07 6.81
CA ARG A 71 -12.96 -7.07 7.57
C ARG A 71 -13.68 -8.42 7.58
N ASP A 72 -13.79 -9.03 6.42
CA ASP A 72 -14.56 -10.28 6.25
C ASP A 72 -13.73 -11.55 6.54
N GLU A 73 -12.41 -11.41 6.70
CA GLU A 73 -11.47 -12.51 6.91
C GLU A 73 -10.77 -12.41 8.26
N GLN A 74 -10.45 -13.58 8.84
CA GLN A 74 -9.58 -13.64 10.01
C GLN A 74 -8.12 -13.45 9.58
N LEU A 75 -7.45 -12.51 10.24
CA LEU A 75 -6.04 -12.19 10.06
C LEU A 75 -5.22 -12.62 11.28
N MET A 76 -3.95 -12.97 11.05
CA MET A 76 -3.00 -13.18 12.14
C MET A 76 -2.64 -11.85 12.81
N ASP A 77 -2.35 -10.86 11.98
CA ASP A 77 -2.16 -9.45 12.31
C ASP A 77 -2.51 -8.59 11.07
N GLU A 78 -2.50 -7.26 11.24
CA GLU A 78 -2.74 -6.30 10.15
C GLU A 78 -1.44 -5.72 9.59
N ALA A 79 -0.29 -6.40 9.79
CA ALA A 79 0.99 -5.96 9.25
C ALA A 79 1.01 -6.15 7.73
N GLY A 80 1.49 -5.13 7.01
CA GLY A 80 1.77 -5.23 5.58
C GLY A 80 3.17 -5.81 5.32
N LEU A 81 3.66 -5.64 4.10
CA LEU A 81 5.01 -6.03 3.71
C LEU A 81 6.08 -5.12 4.33
N GLY A 82 5.71 -3.91 4.76
CA GLY A 82 6.62 -2.96 5.39
C GLY A 82 7.80 -2.55 4.52
N LEU A 83 7.58 -2.42 3.21
CA LEU A 83 8.64 -2.05 2.24
C LEU A 83 8.95 -0.55 2.27
N VAL A 84 8.03 0.25 2.80
CA VAL A 84 8.13 1.69 2.99
C VAL A 84 7.77 2.06 4.43
N ASP A 85 8.13 3.26 4.86
CA ASP A 85 7.86 3.79 6.21
C ASP A 85 6.61 4.68 6.29
N PHE A 86 5.81 4.70 5.22
CA PHE A 86 4.59 5.49 5.08
C PHE A 86 3.39 4.62 4.65
N HIS A 87 2.19 5.15 4.80
CA HIS A 87 0.94 4.53 4.35
C HIS A 87 0.42 5.21 3.08
N VAL A 88 -0.47 4.53 2.36
CA VAL A 88 -1.14 5.08 1.18
C VAL A 88 -2.65 5.02 1.33
N TRP A 89 -3.32 6.08 0.93
CA TRP A 89 -4.76 6.16 0.73
C TRP A 89 -5.05 6.27 -0.77
N PRO A 90 -5.24 5.14 -1.46
CA PRO A 90 -5.56 5.12 -2.89
C PRO A 90 -6.98 5.63 -3.14
N HIS A 91 -7.28 5.94 -4.41
CA HIS A 91 -8.59 6.46 -4.84
C HIS A 91 -9.01 7.74 -4.10
N PHE A 92 -8.02 8.53 -3.65
CA PHE A 92 -8.32 9.72 -2.86
C PHE A 92 -9.04 10.76 -3.71
N ASN A 93 -10.16 11.24 -3.19
CA ASN A 93 -10.88 12.37 -3.75
C ASN A 93 -11.29 13.30 -2.60
N ALA A 94 -10.66 14.48 -2.56
CA ALA A 94 -10.87 15.49 -1.52
C ALA A 94 -12.34 15.94 -1.40
N GLU A 95 -13.10 15.94 -2.51
CA GLU A 95 -14.50 16.37 -2.52
C GLU A 95 -15.45 15.36 -1.87
N SER A 96 -15.02 14.09 -1.77
CA SER A 96 -15.85 13.00 -1.24
C SER A 96 -15.38 12.46 0.12
N VAL A 97 -14.41 13.12 0.76
CA VAL A 97 -13.93 12.70 2.08
C VAL A 97 -15.03 12.83 3.12
N THR A 98 -15.42 11.70 3.71
CA THR A 98 -16.41 11.66 4.79
C THR A 98 -15.78 12.08 6.12
N GLN A 99 -16.63 12.46 7.09
CA GLN A 99 -16.18 12.78 8.44
C GLN A 99 -15.48 11.58 9.12
N GLU A 100 -15.94 10.36 8.87
CA GLU A 100 -15.34 9.15 9.44
C GLU A 100 -13.98 8.84 8.82
N GLN A 101 -13.83 8.98 7.50
CA GLN A 101 -12.52 8.88 6.84
C GLN A 101 -11.56 9.96 7.35
N SER A 102 -12.03 11.19 7.54
CA SER A 102 -11.23 12.28 8.10
C SER A 102 -10.74 11.93 9.52
N LYS A 103 -11.61 11.46 10.41
CA LYS A 103 -11.20 11.03 11.77
C LYS A 103 -10.21 9.87 11.73
N LEU A 104 -10.47 8.86 10.90
CA LEU A 104 -9.62 7.68 10.80
C LEU A 104 -8.25 8.02 10.23
N SER A 105 -8.17 8.90 9.23
CA SER A 105 -6.91 9.31 8.64
C SER A 105 -5.94 9.92 9.67
N CYS A 106 -6.45 10.58 10.71
CA CYS A 106 -5.63 11.13 11.79
C CYS A 106 -4.97 10.06 12.67
N THR A 107 -5.42 8.80 12.61
CA THR A 107 -4.82 7.70 13.36
C THR A 107 -3.76 6.94 12.55
N ILE A 108 -3.58 7.28 11.28
CA ILE A 108 -2.65 6.61 10.37
C ILE A 108 -1.44 7.52 10.16
N PRO A 109 -0.24 7.13 10.64
CA PRO A 109 0.95 7.96 10.48
C PRO A 109 1.43 7.96 9.03
N GLU A 110 2.03 9.08 8.62
CA GLU A 110 2.70 9.21 7.32
C GLU A 110 1.82 8.76 6.15
N LEU A 111 0.62 9.34 6.02
CA LEU A 111 -0.35 8.92 5.00
C LEU A 111 -0.20 9.72 3.72
N TYR A 112 0.05 9.07 2.60
CA TYR A 112 -0.02 9.67 1.27
C TYR A 112 -1.38 9.41 0.62
N ALA A 113 -2.12 10.48 0.38
CA ALA A 113 -3.37 10.48 -0.35
C ALA A 113 -3.12 10.52 -1.86
N CYS A 114 -3.54 9.47 -2.56
CA CYS A 114 -3.25 9.25 -3.97
C CYS A 114 -4.54 9.20 -4.78
N PRO A 115 -4.89 10.24 -5.55
CA PRO A 115 -5.96 10.19 -6.54
C PRO A 115 -5.69 9.16 -7.65
N ASP A 116 -6.75 8.76 -8.37
CA ASP A 116 -6.60 7.86 -9.50
C ASP A 116 -5.64 8.42 -10.56
N GLY A 117 -4.73 7.58 -11.04
CA GLY A 117 -3.67 7.97 -11.98
C GLY A 117 -2.42 8.59 -11.33
N SER A 118 -2.39 8.72 -10.00
CA SER A 118 -1.17 9.06 -9.25
C SER A 118 -0.48 7.83 -8.67
N GLY A 119 0.78 7.98 -8.25
CA GLY A 119 1.56 6.88 -7.70
C GLY A 119 2.86 7.34 -7.04
N ILE A 120 3.50 6.43 -6.34
CA ILE A 120 4.76 6.66 -5.64
C ILE A 120 5.74 5.58 -6.10
N VAL A 121 6.92 6.00 -6.54
CA VAL A 121 8.04 5.10 -6.89
C VAL A 121 9.09 5.23 -5.81
N VAL A 122 9.56 4.09 -5.31
CA VAL A 122 10.61 4.03 -4.29
C VAL A 122 11.76 3.20 -4.83
N ASP A 123 12.94 3.80 -4.93
CA ASP A 123 14.20 3.14 -5.26
C ASP A 123 15.22 3.39 -4.14
N GLY A 124 15.43 2.37 -3.31
CA GLY A 124 16.26 2.47 -2.11
C GLY A 124 15.73 3.52 -1.12
N LYS A 125 16.34 4.71 -1.11
CA LYS A 125 15.93 5.84 -0.25
C LYS A 125 15.26 6.97 -1.04
N GLU A 126 15.28 6.89 -2.36
CA GLU A 126 14.69 7.90 -3.23
C GLU A 126 13.19 7.62 -3.34
N VAL A 127 12.39 8.68 -3.19
CA VAL A 127 10.93 8.62 -3.27
C VAL A 127 10.50 9.64 -4.31
N GLU A 128 9.98 9.16 -5.42
CA GLU A 128 9.47 9.99 -6.51
C GLU A 128 7.94 9.93 -6.54
N LEU A 129 7.29 11.09 -6.66
CA LEU A 129 5.84 11.22 -6.66
C LEU A 129 5.34 11.52 -8.06
N PHE A 130 4.42 10.69 -8.55
CA PHE A 130 3.82 10.83 -9.87
C PHE A 130 2.37 11.28 -9.78
N GLY A 131 2.03 12.35 -10.48
CA GLY A 131 0.69 12.93 -10.46
C GLY A 131 0.41 13.75 -9.20
N GLN A 132 -0.86 13.84 -8.80
CA GLN A 132 -1.30 14.68 -7.67
C GLN A 132 -1.24 13.94 -6.34
N VAL A 133 -0.09 13.39 -5.98
CA VAL A 133 0.09 12.77 -4.66
C VAL A 133 0.16 13.86 -3.60
N HIS A 134 -0.58 13.65 -2.52
CA HIS A 134 -0.61 14.57 -1.39
C HIS A 134 -0.18 13.89 -0.10
N ARG A 135 0.54 14.61 0.77
CA ARG A 135 0.73 14.16 2.14
C ARG A 135 -0.47 14.58 2.99
N TYR A 136 -1.11 13.61 3.63
CA TYR A 136 -2.29 13.78 4.45
C TYR A 136 -1.86 13.71 5.92
N ASP A 137 -1.86 14.86 6.60
CA ASP A 137 -1.37 14.98 7.98
C ASP A 137 -2.42 15.64 8.85
N LEU A 138 -2.83 14.97 9.93
CA LEU A 138 -3.79 15.46 10.93
C LEU A 138 -5.10 16.04 10.33
N GLY A 139 -5.63 15.43 9.28
CA GLY A 139 -6.90 15.87 8.68
C GLY A 139 -6.77 16.97 7.62
N VAL A 140 -5.54 17.36 7.25
CA VAL A 140 -5.28 18.42 6.26
C VAL A 140 -4.37 17.89 5.16
N VAL A 141 -4.77 18.14 3.90
CA VAL A 141 -3.93 17.93 2.73
C VAL A 141 -2.79 18.96 2.78
N ARG A 142 -1.55 18.52 2.96
CA ARG A 142 -0.39 19.39 2.81
C ARG A 142 0.10 19.35 1.37
N PRO A 143 0.49 20.51 0.79
CA PRO A 143 1.30 20.50 -0.41
C PRO A 143 2.54 19.66 -0.13
N THR A 144 2.81 18.70 -1.00
CA THR A 144 4.11 18.04 -1.00
C THR A 144 5.16 19.11 -1.29
N PRO A 145 6.34 19.11 -0.62
CA PRO A 145 7.39 20.05 -0.99
C PRO A 145 7.60 19.91 -2.49
N LEU A 146 7.41 21.01 -3.22
CA LEU A 146 7.97 21.11 -4.57
C LEU A 146 9.47 20.87 -4.37
N GLU A 147 9.99 19.82 -4.99
CA GLU A 147 11.44 19.68 -5.11
C GLU A 147 11.97 20.94 -5.80
N ASP A 148 12.96 21.58 -5.18
CA ASP A 148 13.76 22.67 -5.77
C ASP A 148 14.65 22.12 -6.91
#